data_AF-A0A926YEN7-F1
#
_entry.id   AF-A0A926YEN7-F1
#
_cell.length_a   1.000
_cell.length_b   1.000
_cell.length_c   1.000
_cell.angle_alpha   90.00
_cell.angle_beta   90.00
_cell.angle_gamma   90.00
#
_symmetry.space_group_name_H-M   'P 1'
#
loop_
_entity.id
_entity.type
_entity.pdbx_description
1 polymer ?
#
loop_
_entity_poly.entity_id
_entity_poly.type
_entity_poly.pdbx_seq_one_letter_code
_entity_poly.pdbx_strand_id
1 'polypeptide(L)'
;MPQKTVFLEKVKRNRLWLGLVAIATVLLLAVSSSIFNSPATASQPPSILAEVSPADPSFVAVQNLGERYGCYSLGNGSFNGSEPVTKAEFFQTLSACLDSIAQLAK
;
A
#
# COMPACT_ATOMS: atom_id res chain seq x y z
N MET A 1 -42.52 9.05 47.60
CA MET A 1 -42.26 9.68 46.27
C MET A 1 -40.83 9.37 45.78
N PRO A 2 -40.55 8.18 45.18
CA PRO A 2 -39.18 7.77 44.82
C PRO A 2 -38.81 7.88 43.32
N GLN A 3 -39.73 8.26 42.43
CA GLN A 3 -39.50 8.24 40.97
C GLN A 3 -38.64 9.41 40.43
N LYS A 4 -38.59 10.56 41.12
CA LYS A 4 -37.90 11.75 40.62
C LYS A 4 -36.37 11.63 40.65
N THR A 5 -35.83 10.86 41.60
CA THR A 5 -34.37 10.69 41.76
C THR A 5 -33.77 9.78 40.70
N VAL A 6 -34.47 8.70 40.33
CA VAL A 6 -34.04 7.74 39.29
C VAL A 6 -33.98 8.38 37.90
N PHE A 7 -34.93 9.26 37.60
CA PHE A 7 -34.98 9.95 36.31
C PHE A 7 -33.83 10.97 36.15
N LEU A 8 -33.55 11.77 37.19
CA LEU A 8 -32.46 12.75 37.16
C LEU A 8 -31.07 12.09 37.07
N GLU A 9 -30.87 10.97 37.77
CA GLU A 9 -29.66 10.15 37.66
C GLU A 9 -29.43 9.66 36.22
N LYS A 10 -30.49 9.19 35.55
CA LYS A 10 -30.40 8.70 34.18
C LYS A 10 -30.14 9.81 33.16
N VAL A 11 -30.78 10.96 33.34
CA VAL A 11 -30.53 12.17 32.51
C VAL A 11 -29.12 12.69 32.73
N LYS A 12 -28.63 12.76 33.97
CA LYS A 12 -27.27 13.22 34.28
C LYS A 12 -26.21 12.29 33.70
N ARG A 13 -26.41 10.97 33.80
CA ARG A 13 -25.57 9.94 33.17
C ARG A 13 -25.57 10.04 31.65
N ASN A 14 -26.72 10.31 31.02
CA ASN A 14 -26.81 10.48 29.56
C ASN A 14 -26.07 11.75 29.08
N ARG A 15 -26.19 12.86 29.83
CA ARG A 15 -25.45 14.10 29.52
C ARG A 15 -23.94 13.94 29.72
N LEU A 16 -23.52 13.19 30.74
CA LEU A 16 -22.10 12.89 30.98
C LEU A 16 -21.51 12.04 29.84
N TRP A 17 -22.26 11.03 29.39
CA TRP A 17 -21.85 10.14 28.30
C TRP A 17 -21.75 10.89 26.96
N LEU A 18 -22.74 11.72 26.63
CA LEU A 18 -22.73 12.57 25.44
C LEU A 18 -21.53 13.54 25.44
N GLY A 19 -21.18 14.10 26.60
CA GLY A 19 -20.00 14.96 26.75
C GLY A 19 -18.69 14.21 26.49
N LEU A 20 -18.53 13.01 27.04
CA LEU A 20 -17.33 12.18 26.83
C LEU A 20 -17.17 11.76 25.37
N VAL A 21 -18.26 11.38 24.70
CA VAL A 21 -18.23 11.04 23.27
C VAL A 21 -17.81 12.24 22.43
N ALA A 22 -18.37 13.42 22.69
CA ALA A 22 -18.02 14.65 21.97
C ALA A 22 -16.52 14.99 22.13
N ILE A 23 -15.99 14.91 23.35
CA ILE A 23 -14.56 15.16 23.62
C ILE A 23 -13.68 14.14 22.91
N ALA A 24 -14.03 12.85 22.96
CA ALA A 24 -13.29 11.79 22.27
C ALA A 24 -13.29 12.00 20.74
N THR A 25 -14.41 12.41 20.15
CA THR A 25 -14.49 12.69 18.70
C THR A 25 -13.61 13.88 18.28
N VAL A 26 -13.57 14.96 19.08
CA VAL A 26 -12.73 16.13 18.78
C VAL A 26 -11.23 15.79 18.90
N LEU A 27 -10.85 15.00 19.91
CA LEU A 27 -9.47 14.51 20.07
C LEU A 27 -9.03 13.62 18.90
N LEU A 28 -9.93 12.74 18.42
CA LEU A 28 -9.66 11.87 17.28
C LEU A 28 -9.48 12.67 15.98
N LEU A 29 -10.31 13.70 15.76
CA LEU A 29 -10.21 14.59 14.60
C LEU A 29 -8.90 15.38 14.59
N ALA A 30 -8.47 15.89 15.75
CA ALA A 30 -7.23 16.68 15.87
C ALA A 30 -5.95 15.90 15.55
N VAL A 31 -5.92 14.59 15.85
CA VAL A 31 -4.78 13.71 15.54
C VAL A 31 -4.54 13.55 14.04
N SER A 32 -5.60 13.59 13.23
CA SER A 32 -5.50 13.42 11.77
C SER A 32 -4.61 14.48 11.12
N SER A 33 -4.70 15.73 11.59
CA SER A 33 -3.96 16.86 11.01
C SER A 33 -2.44 16.78 11.24
N SER A 34 -1.99 16.04 12.26
CA SER A 34 -0.57 15.92 12.62
C SER A 34 0.18 14.84 11.85
N ILE A 35 -0.54 13.84 11.31
CA ILE A 35 0.06 12.64 10.71
C ILE A 35 0.43 12.86 9.23
N PHE A 36 -0.26 13.76 8.52
CA PHE A 36 -0.08 13.93 7.07
C PHE A 36 0.98 14.97 6.66
N ASN A 37 1.62 15.67 7.59
CA ASN A 37 2.67 16.63 7.26
C ASN A 37 4.05 15.95 7.21
N SER A 38 4.17 14.88 6.42
CA SER A 38 5.47 14.33 6.05
C SER A 38 5.84 14.91 4.69
N PRO A 39 6.83 15.81 4.58
CA PRO A 39 7.42 16.10 3.28
C PRO A 39 8.01 14.79 2.77
N ALA A 40 7.50 14.29 1.65
CA ALA A 40 7.99 13.13 0.95
C ALA A 40 9.44 13.38 0.50
N THR A 41 10.38 13.20 1.43
CA THR A 41 11.77 13.01 1.08
C THR A 41 11.80 11.58 0.56
N ALA A 42 11.88 11.45 -0.77
CA ALA A 42 12.11 10.19 -1.46
C ALA A 42 13.52 9.66 -1.14
N SER A 43 13.81 9.42 0.13
CA SER A 43 14.85 8.49 0.54
C SER A 43 14.21 7.12 0.56
N GLN A 44 14.13 6.49 -0.62
CA GLN A 44 14.06 5.04 -0.66
C GLN A 44 15.19 4.54 0.28
N PRO A 45 14.93 3.63 1.24
CA PRO A 45 16.05 2.91 1.84
C PRO A 45 16.89 2.35 0.68
N PRO A 46 18.23 2.23 0.77
CA PRO A 46 18.99 1.39 -0.14
C PRO A 46 18.44 0.00 0.06
N SER A 47 17.42 -0.29 -0.72
CA SER A 47 16.68 -1.50 -0.58
C SER A 47 17.70 -2.59 -0.89
N ILE A 48 17.83 -3.51 0.05
CA ILE A 48 18.49 -4.79 -0.13
C ILE A 48 17.75 -5.49 -1.26
N LEU A 49 18.10 -5.12 -2.49
CA LEU A 49 17.47 -5.57 -3.71
C LEU A 49 17.99 -6.97 -3.96
N ALA A 50 17.18 -7.97 -3.65
CA ALA A 50 17.42 -9.32 -4.12
C ALA A 50 17.45 -9.28 -5.66
N GLU A 51 18.60 -9.56 -6.24
CA GLU A 51 18.72 -9.80 -7.68
C GLU A 51 17.89 -11.04 -8.01
N VAL A 52 17.04 -10.93 -9.04
CA VAL A 52 16.22 -12.06 -9.46
C VAL A 52 17.11 -12.95 -10.34
N SER A 53 17.62 -14.01 -9.72
CA SER A 53 18.45 -15.01 -10.38
C SER A 53 17.59 -16.10 -11.04
N PRO A 54 18.06 -16.74 -12.12
CA PRO A 54 17.49 -17.96 -12.68
C PRO A 54 17.10 -19.06 -11.68
N ALA A 55 17.84 -19.16 -10.58
CA ALA A 55 17.63 -20.17 -9.54
C ALA A 55 16.60 -19.74 -8.47
N ASP A 56 16.09 -18.52 -8.52
CA ASP A 56 15.13 -18.01 -7.53
C ASP A 56 13.70 -18.50 -7.84
N PRO A 57 12.91 -18.92 -6.84
CA PRO A 57 11.51 -19.32 -7.06
C PRO A 57 10.64 -18.23 -7.71
N SER A 58 10.99 -16.95 -7.57
CA SER A 58 10.27 -15.82 -8.18
C SER A 58 10.46 -15.74 -9.70
N PHE A 59 11.45 -16.44 -10.25
CA PHE A 59 11.78 -16.46 -11.68
C PHE A 59 10.64 -17.00 -12.55
N VAL A 60 9.85 -17.94 -12.01
CA VAL A 60 8.69 -18.52 -12.71
C VAL A 60 7.59 -17.48 -12.95
N ALA A 61 7.37 -16.57 -12.00
CA ALA A 61 6.38 -15.50 -12.17
C ALA A 61 6.77 -14.56 -13.32
N VAL A 62 8.06 -14.30 -13.48
CA VAL A 62 8.61 -13.46 -14.54
C VAL A 62 8.50 -14.14 -15.91
N GLN A 63 8.79 -15.44 -16.02
CA GLN A 63 8.58 -16.19 -17.26
C GLN A 63 7.11 -16.18 -17.69
N ASN A 64 6.20 -16.43 -16.74
CA ASN A 64 4.77 -16.41 -17.02
C ASN A 64 4.30 -15.05 -17.56
N LEU A 65 4.86 -13.95 -17.06
CA LEU A 65 4.57 -12.60 -17.56
C LEU A 65 5.02 -12.41 -19.00
N GLY A 66 6.25 -12.82 -19.33
CA GLY A 66 6.80 -12.73 -20.69
C GLY A 66 6.02 -13.57 -21.70
N GLU A 67 5.79 -14.83 -21.38
CA GLU A 67 5.11 -15.79 -22.28
C GLU A 67 3.64 -15.47 -22.51
N ARG A 68 2.92 -15.02 -21.46
CA ARG A 68 1.47 -14.80 -21.54
C ARG A 68 1.09 -13.39 -21.98
N TYR A 69 1.87 -12.39 -21.60
CA TYR A 69 1.53 -10.99 -21.82
C TYR A 69 2.44 -10.29 -22.83
N GLY A 70 3.38 -11.03 -23.43
CA GLY A 70 4.20 -10.52 -24.53
C GLY A 70 5.37 -9.64 -24.11
N CYS A 71 5.80 -9.73 -22.85
CA CYS A 71 6.82 -8.86 -22.28
C CYS A 71 8.20 -9.52 -22.37
N TYR A 72 8.79 -9.52 -23.56
CA TYR A 72 9.94 -10.39 -23.88
C TYR A 72 11.33 -9.85 -23.56
N SER A 73 11.48 -8.55 -23.23
CA SER A 73 12.80 -7.93 -23.07
C SER A 73 13.00 -7.41 -21.65
N LEU A 74 13.36 -8.28 -20.70
CA LEU A 74 13.86 -7.86 -19.39
C LEU A 74 15.30 -7.37 -19.53
N GLY A 75 15.48 -6.06 -19.71
CA GLY A 75 16.78 -5.42 -19.98
C GLY A 75 17.08 -5.21 -21.46
N ASN A 76 18.36 -4.96 -21.76
CA ASN A 76 18.95 -4.73 -23.09
C ASN A 76 18.95 -5.96 -24.02
N GLY A 77 18.20 -7.02 -23.68
CA GLY A 77 18.04 -8.24 -24.45
C GLY A 77 16.81 -9.05 -24.02
N SER A 78 16.50 -10.09 -24.80
CA SER A 78 15.43 -11.05 -24.47
C SER A 78 15.77 -11.80 -23.19
N PHE A 79 14.80 -11.98 -22.29
CA PHE A 79 15.00 -12.75 -21.07
C PHE A 79 15.37 -14.21 -21.39
N ASN A 80 16.64 -14.58 -21.24
CA ASN A 80 17.15 -15.89 -21.68
C ASN A 80 17.16 -16.96 -20.57
N GLY A 81 16.42 -16.80 -19.49
CA GLY A 81 16.34 -17.88 -18.50
C GLY A 81 17.61 -18.08 -17.65
N SER A 82 18.76 -17.56 -18.08
CA SER A 82 20.10 -18.06 -17.73
C SER A 82 21.00 -17.00 -17.12
N GLU A 83 20.59 -15.72 -17.20
CA GLU A 83 21.34 -14.59 -16.66
C GLU A 83 20.50 -13.84 -15.61
N PRO A 84 21.11 -13.41 -14.50
CA PRO A 84 20.45 -12.59 -13.49
C PRO A 84 20.16 -11.20 -14.03
N VAL A 85 19.00 -10.64 -13.65
CA VAL A 85 18.58 -9.29 -14.06
C VAL A 85 18.65 -8.34 -12.88
N THR A 86 19.13 -7.11 -13.09
CA THR A 86 19.13 -6.09 -12.03
C THR A 86 17.73 -5.53 -11.83
N LYS A 87 17.37 -5.16 -10.59
CA LYS A 87 16.03 -4.59 -10.33
C LYS A 87 15.78 -3.27 -11.08
N ALA A 88 16.81 -2.50 -11.40
CA ALA A 88 16.66 -1.28 -12.19
C ALA A 88 16.20 -1.59 -13.62
N GLU A 89 16.80 -2.59 -14.26
CA GLU A 89 16.40 -3.07 -15.60
C GLU A 89 15.04 -3.76 -15.55
N PHE A 90 14.79 -4.54 -14.50
CA PHE A 90 13.50 -5.18 -14.26
C PHE A 90 12.34 -4.18 -14.22
N PHE A 91 12.47 -3.08 -13.46
CA PHE A 91 11.41 -2.08 -13.38
C PHE A 91 11.21 -1.28 -14.65
N GLN A 92 12.29 -1.00 -15.40
CA GLN A 92 12.20 -0.30 -16.67
C GLN A 92 11.45 -1.13 -17.72
N THR A 93 11.72 -2.43 -17.78
CA THR A 93 10.96 -3.34 -18.64
C THR A 93 9.53 -3.52 -18.15
N LEU A 94 9.33 -3.70 -16.84
CA LEU A 94 8.01 -3.98 -16.28
C LEU A 94 7.06 -2.79 -16.48
N SER A 95 7.53 -1.55 -16.31
CA SER A 95 6.70 -0.37 -16.53
C SER A 95 6.25 -0.25 -18.00
N ALA A 96 7.12 -0.54 -18.96
CA ALA A 96 6.78 -0.57 -20.38
C ALA A 96 5.80 -1.71 -20.74
N CYS A 97 5.97 -2.88 -20.13
CA CYS A 97 5.08 -4.03 -20.27
C CYS A 97 3.66 -3.72 -19.76
N LEU A 98 3.56 -3.10 -18.58
CA LEU A 98 2.27 -2.77 -17.97
C LEU A 98 1.46 -1.77 -18.80
N ASP A 99 2.12 -0.83 -19.50
CA ASP A 99 1.45 0.08 -20.42
C ASP A 99 0.81 -0.69 -21.60
N SER A 100 1.51 -1.69 -22.12
CA SER A 100 1.00 -2.55 -23.20
C SER A 100 -0.21 -3.38 -22.75
N ILE A 101 -0.17 -3.95 -21.53
CA ILE A 101 -1.29 -4.69 -20.96
C ILE A 101 -2.50 -3.77 -20.73
N ALA A 102 -2.28 -2.53 -20.29
CA ALA A 102 -3.35 -1.55 -20.09
C ALA A 102 -4.09 -1.22 -21.39
N GLN A 103 -3.42 -1.27 -22.55
CA GLN A 103 -4.04 -1.08 -23.86
C GLN A 103 -4.89 -2.28 -24.29
N LEU A 104 -4.53 -3.50 -23.88
CA LEU A 104 -5.29 -4.74 -24.15
C LEU A 104 -6.53 -4.90 -23.25
N ALA A 105 -6.57 -4.20 -22.11
CA ALA A 105 -7.68 -4.21 -21.15
C ALA A 105 -8.81 -3.23 -21.52
N LYS A 106 -8.75 -2.63 -22.72
CA LYS A 106 -9.72 -1.67 -23.25
C LYS A 106 -10.53 -2.30 -24.37
#